data_AF-A0A4S2TH99-F1
#
_entry.id   AF-A0A4S2TH99-F1
#
_cell.length_a   1.000
_cell.length_b   1.000
_cell.length_c   1.000
_cell.angle_alpha   90.00
_cell.angle_beta   90.00
_cell.angle_gamma   90.00
#
_symmetry.space_group_name_H-M   'P 1'
#
loop_
_entity.id
_entity.type
_entity.pdbx_description
1 polymer ?
#
loop_
_entity_poly.entity_id
_entity_poly.type
_entity_poly.pdbx_seq_one_letter_code
_entity_poly.pdbx_strand_id
1 'polypeptide(L)'
;MPGHGKRRRRQETARQRLAARNAPDAGQWEVVAENRDQVAMRTRLRRLRESGVDGSTIRVDTLCGRLGPSTTYRLSRFVTDPAREFEHEHEHSGH
;
A
#
# COMPACT_ATOMS: atom_id res chain seq x y z
N MET A 1 -22.14 25.37 13.86
CA MET A 1 -21.01 24.52 14.30
C MET A 1 -20.03 24.27 13.15
N PRO A 2 -19.03 25.15 12.88
CA PRO A 2 -18.15 25.05 11.72
C PRO A 2 -16.78 24.45 12.10
N GLY A 3 -16.68 23.13 12.20
CA GLY A 3 -15.39 22.47 12.56
C GLY A 3 -15.16 21.10 11.93
N HIS A 4 -16.23 20.40 11.54
CA HIS A 4 -16.15 19.00 11.13
C HIS A 4 -15.64 18.80 9.69
N GLY A 5 -15.83 19.79 8.80
CA GLY A 5 -15.45 19.69 7.38
C GLY A 5 -13.95 19.79 7.10
N LYS A 6 -13.22 20.67 7.80
CA LYS A 6 -11.77 20.87 7.57
C LYS A 6 -10.94 19.63 7.94
N ARG A 7 -11.32 18.93 9.02
CA ARG A 7 -10.65 17.70 9.46
C ARG A 7 -10.89 16.53 8.50
N ARG A 8 -12.08 16.43 7.91
CA ARG A 8 -12.41 15.42 6.89
C ARG A 8 -11.65 15.67 5.58
N ARG A 9 -11.64 16.92 5.10
CA ARG A 9 -10.95 17.30 3.85
C ARG A 9 -9.44 17.06 3.90
N ARG A 10 -8.77 17.38 5.04
CA ARG A 10 -7.33 17.07 5.22
C ARG A 10 -7.05 15.56 5.16
N GLN A 11 -7.90 14.73 5.74
CA GLN A 11 -7.74 13.27 5.68
C GLN A 11 -7.95 12.74 4.27
N GLU A 12 -8.93 13.26 3.53
CA GLU A 12 -9.16 12.89 2.14
C GLU A 12 -7.98 13.27 1.24
N THR A 13 -7.42 14.48 1.39
CA THR A 13 -6.21 14.86 0.63
C THR A 13 -5.01 13.97 0.95
N ALA A 14 -4.82 13.60 2.23
CA ALA A 14 -3.74 12.68 2.61
C ALA A 14 -3.96 11.28 2.00
N ARG A 15 -5.20 10.78 2.01
CA ARG A 15 -5.56 9.49 1.37
C ARG A 15 -5.37 9.54 -0.15
N GLN A 16 -5.75 10.64 -0.80
CA GLN A 16 -5.55 10.83 -2.24
C GLN A 16 -4.07 10.84 -2.62
N ARG A 17 -3.24 11.55 -1.85
CA ARG A 17 -1.78 11.56 -2.05
C ARG A 17 -1.18 10.16 -1.88
N LEU A 18 -1.65 9.40 -0.90
CA LEU A 18 -1.21 8.03 -0.71
C LEU A 18 -1.66 7.09 -1.84
N ALA A 19 -2.89 7.27 -2.32
CA ALA A 19 -3.43 6.50 -3.44
C ALA A 19 -2.68 6.81 -4.75
N ALA A 20 -2.31 8.07 -4.98
CA ALA A 20 -1.51 8.47 -6.15
C ALA A 20 -0.10 7.85 -6.11
N ARG A 21 0.53 7.76 -4.92
CA ARG A 21 1.85 7.13 -4.75
C ARG A 21 1.84 5.63 -4.99
N ASN A 22 0.76 4.95 -4.58
CA ASN A 22 0.59 3.52 -4.80
C ASN A 22 -0.38 3.24 -5.97
N ALA A 23 -0.45 4.15 -6.93
CA ALA A 23 -1.28 3.98 -8.10
C ALA A 23 -0.80 2.74 -8.87
N PRO A 24 -1.70 1.96 -9.48
CA PRO A 24 -1.31 0.80 -10.29
C PRO A 24 -0.42 1.17 -11.49
N ASP A 25 -0.41 2.45 -11.87
CA ASP A 25 0.46 2.98 -12.92
C ASP A 25 1.90 3.25 -12.44
N ALA A 26 2.08 3.47 -11.12
CA ALA A 26 3.40 3.73 -10.51
C ALA A 26 4.13 2.45 -10.08
N GLY A 27 3.47 1.30 -10.12
CA GLY A 27 4.02 0.03 -9.63
C GLY A 27 2.95 -1.00 -9.31
N GLN A 28 3.39 -2.13 -8.76
CA GLN A 28 2.53 -3.27 -8.48
C GLN A 28 2.61 -3.73 -7.03
N TRP A 29 1.51 -4.30 -6.54
CA TRP A 29 1.43 -4.88 -5.21
C TRP A 29 1.86 -6.35 -5.25
N GLU A 30 3.09 -6.64 -4.82
CA GLU A 30 3.60 -8.00 -4.75
C GLU A 30 3.21 -8.66 -3.42
N VAL A 31 2.80 -9.93 -3.47
CA VAL A 31 2.39 -10.69 -2.29
C VAL A 31 3.63 -11.28 -1.61
N VAL A 32 3.92 -10.80 -0.41
CA VAL A 32 5.10 -11.21 0.39
C VAL A 32 4.74 -12.34 1.37
N ALA A 33 3.49 -12.38 1.81
CA ALA A 33 2.98 -13.39 2.73
C ALA A 33 1.50 -13.68 2.45
N GLU A 34 1.11 -14.93 2.58
CA GLU A 34 -0.28 -15.30 2.76
C GLU A 34 -0.38 -16.27 3.94
N ASN A 35 -1.21 -15.95 4.94
CA ASN A 35 -1.36 -16.80 6.13
C ASN A 35 -2.77 -16.64 6.74
N ARG A 36 -3.33 -17.74 7.26
CA ARG A 36 -4.59 -17.72 8.03
C ARG A 36 -4.37 -17.32 9.49
N ASP A 37 -3.13 -17.33 9.97
CA ASP A 37 -2.79 -16.96 11.35
C ASP A 37 -2.60 -15.45 11.51
N GLN A 38 -3.54 -14.81 12.23
CA GLN A 38 -3.52 -13.37 12.48
C GLN A 38 -2.31 -12.93 13.32
N VAL A 39 -1.88 -13.75 14.28
CA VAL A 39 -0.80 -13.41 15.21
C VAL A 39 0.56 -13.42 14.49
N ALA A 40 0.80 -14.42 13.64
CA ALA A 40 1.94 -14.52 12.75
C ALA A 40 1.94 -13.35 11.75
N MET A 41 0.78 -13.01 11.18
CA MET A 41 0.66 -11.86 10.30
C MET A 41 1.04 -10.55 11.00
N ARG A 42 0.53 -10.32 12.22
CA ARG A 42 0.83 -9.11 13.00
C ARG A 42 2.30 -9.05 13.40
N THR A 43 2.90 -10.19 13.73
CA THR A 43 4.33 -10.31 14.03
C THR A 43 5.18 -9.96 12.81
N ARG A 44 4.80 -10.45 11.62
CA ARG A 44 5.49 -10.14 10.36
C ARG A 44 5.39 -8.66 10.01
N LEU A 45 4.19 -8.07 10.13
CA LEU A 45 3.99 -6.63 9.93
C LEU A 45 4.82 -5.78 10.90
N ARG A 46 4.94 -6.19 12.16
CA ARG A 46 5.81 -5.51 13.14
C ARG A 46 7.27 -5.55 12.70
N ARG A 47 7.78 -6.72 12.31
CA ARG A 47 9.17 -6.87 11.82
C ARG A 47 9.46 -6.01 10.59
N LEU A 48 8.50 -5.91 9.65
CA LEU A 48 8.63 -5.04 8.47
C LEU A 48 8.73 -3.55 8.83
N ARG A 49 7.97 -3.11 9.84
CA ARG A 49 8.09 -1.73 10.34
C ARG A 49 9.42 -1.51 11.04
N GLU A 50 9.88 -2.48 11.82
CA GLU A 50 11.19 -2.43 12.48
C GLU A 50 12.35 -2.41 11.48
N SER A 51 12.21 -3.05 10.32
CA SER A 51 13.21 -3.00 9.24
C SER A 51 13.16 -1.70 8.42
N GLY A 52 12.38 -0.70 8.83
CA GLY A 52 12.30 0.59 8.16
C GLY A 52 11.49 0.60 6.87
N VAL A 53 10.70 -0.45 6.60
CA VAL A 53 9.81 -0.45 5.44
C VAL A 53 8.67 0.53 5.68
N ASP A 54 8.47 1.43 4.71
CA ASP A 54 7.45 2.45 4.78
C ASP A 54 6.06 1.83 4.87
N GLY A 55 5.33 2.16 5.93
CA GLY A 55 4.02 1.58 6.21
C GLY A 55 2.96 1.92 5.16
N SER A 56 3.19 2.93 4.33
CA SER A 56 2.34 3.31 3.20
C SER A 56 2.57 2.44 1.96
N THR A 57 3.70 1.74 1.88
CA THR A 57 4.01 0.72 0.85
C THR A 57 3.62 -0.69 1.28
N ILE A 58 2.91 -0.85 2.41
CA ILE A 58 2.47 -2.15 2.93
C ILE A 58 0.95 -2.18 3.03
N ARG A 59 0.34 -3.25 2.51
CA ARG A 59 -1.09 -3.51 2.57
C ARG A 59 -1.36 -4.89 3.14
N VAL A 60 -2.34 -4.98 4.05
CA VAL A 60 -2.90 -6.26 4.51
C VAL A 60 -4.30 -6.37 3.93
N ASP A 61 -4.53 -7.42 3.16
CA ASP A 61 -5.84 -7.77 2.62
C ASP A 61 -6.40 -8.95 3.42
N THR A 62 -7.70 -8.90 3.70
CA THR A 62 -8.41 -9.93 4.44
C THR A 62 -9.31 -10.66 3.45
N LEU A 63 -8.85 -11.81 2.98
CA LEU A 63 -9.59 -12.65 2.04
C LEU A 63 -10.58 -13.49 2.84
N CYS A 64 -11.82 -13.00 2.92
CA CYS A 64 -12.93 -13.76 3.48
C CYS A 64 -13.36 -14.83 2.46
N GLY A 65 -13.07 -16.09 2.74
CA GLY A 65 -13.65 -17.19 2.00
C GLY A 65 -15.18 -17.18 2.14
N ARG A 66 -15.90 -17.44 1.05
CA ARG A 66 -17.38 -17.53 1.05
C ARG A 66 -17.89 -18.77 1.83
N LEU A 67 -17.00 -19.69 2.24
CA LEU A 67 -17.27 -20.89 3.03
C LEU A 67 -16.44 -20.90 4.34
N GLY A 68 -17.01 -20.37 5.43
CA GLY A 68 -16.50 -20.53 6.80
C GLY A 68 -15.44 -19.50 7.26
N PRO A 69 -14.97 -19.59 8.53
CA PRO A 69 -14.04 -18.64 9.15
C PRO A 69 -12.59 -18.78 8.64
N SER A 70 -12.40 -19.26 7.41
CA SER A 70 -11.12 -19.29 6.71
C SER A 70 -10.77 -17.87 6.24
N THR A 71 -10.50 -17.01 7.22
CA THR A 71 -9.95 -15.68 6.99
C THR A 71 -8.49 -15.85 6.63
N THR A 72 -8.17 -15.69 5.35
CA THR A 72 -6.79 -15.68 4.89
C THR A 72 -6.31 -14.24 4.86
N TYR A 73 -5.26 -13.93 5.61
CA TYR A 73 -4.61 -12.64 5.56
C TYR A 73 -3.52 -12.66 4.50
N ARG A 74 -3.57 -11.70 3.57
CA ARG A 74 -2.56 -11.52 2.54
C ARG A 74 -1.79 -10.23 2.81
N LEU A 75 -0.47 -10.34 2.93
CA LEU A 75 0.44 -9.22 3.05
C LEU A 75 1.03 -8.90 1.69
N SER A 76 0.79 -7.69 1.22
CA SER A 76 1.34 -7.19 -0.04
C SER A 76 2.24 -6.00 0.22
N ARG A 77 3.34 -5.91 -0.53
CA ARG A 77 4.24 -4.76 -0.56
C ARG A 77 4.15 -4.10 -1.92
N PHE A 78 4.07 -2.78 -1.94
CA PHE A 78 4.14 -2.00 -3.16
C PHE A 78 5.58 -1.96 -3.64
N VAL A 79 5.77 -2.37 -4.88
CA VAL A 79 7.05 -2.33 -5.60
C VAL A 79 6.85 -1.36 -6.76
N THR A 80 7.59 -0.25 -6.74
CA THR A 80 7.65 0.68 -7.87
C THR A 80 8.20 -0.07 -9.07
N ASP A 81 7.55 0.09 -10.22
CA ASP A 81 8.05 -0.53 -11.45
C ASP A 81 9.25 0.29 -11.96
N PRO A 82 10.47 -0.31 -12.04
CA PRO A 82 11.65 0.43 -12.46
C PRO A 82 11.65 0.77 -13.95
N ALA A 83 10.80 0.15 -14.78
CA ALA A 83 10.77 0.44 -16.22
C ALA A 83 10.14 1.82 -16.50
N ARG A 84 9.28 2.33 -15.61
CA ARG A 84 8.66 3.67 -15.72
C ARG A 84 9.59 4.82 -15.32
N GLU A 85 10.67 4.54 -14.59
CA GLU A 85 11.69 5.56 -14.27
C GLU A 85 12.48 5.97 -15.53
N PHE A 86 12.58 5.10 -16.54
CA PHE A 86 13.30 5.38 -17.79
C PHE A 86 12.50 6.19 -18.82
N GLU A 87 11.18 6.25 -18.74
CA GLU A 87 10.37 7.01 -19.71
C GLU A 87 10.32 8.51 -19.38
N HIS A 88 10.51 8.90 -18.12
CA HIS A 88 10.49 10.31 -17.71
C HIS A 88 11.82 11.04 -17.96
N GLU A 89 12.91 10.32 -18.19
CA GLU A 89 14.22 10.93 -18.50
C GLU A 89 14.42 11.20 -20.00
N HIS A 90 13.43 10.91 -20.85
CA HIS A 90 13.49 11.15 -22.30
C HIS A 90 12.63 12.33 -22.79
N GLU A 91 12.05 13.13 -21.90
CA GLU A 91 11.31 14.37 -22.27
C GLU A 91 12.04 15.66 -21.87
N HIS A 92 13.29 15.57 -21.40
CA HIS A 92 14.09 16.75 -21.01
C HIS A 92 15.43 16.88 -21.75
N SER A 93 15.51 16.42 -22.99
CA SER A 93 16.51 16.93 -23.95
C SER A 93 15.81 17.76 -25.03
N GLY A 94 15.50 19.02 -24.67
CA GLY A 94 15.56 20.11 -25.65
C GLY A 94 16.98 20.21 -26.20
N HIS A 95 17.25 20.88 -27.32
CA HIS A 95 16.63 22.04 -27.94
C HIS A 95 17.20 22.11 -29.36
#